data_AF-A0A842VKK2-F1
#
_entry.id   AF-A0A842VKK2-F1
#
_cell.length_a   1.000
_cell.length_b   1.000
_cell.length_c   1.000
_cell.angle_alpha   90.00
_cell.angle_beta   90.00
_cell.angle_gamma   90.00
#
_symmetry.space_group_name_H-M   'P 1'
#
loop_
_entity.id
_entity.type
_entity.pdbx_description
1 polymer ?
#
loop_
_entity_poly.entity_id
_entity_poly.type
_entity_poly.pdbx_seq_one_letter_code
_entity_poly.pdbx_strand_id
1 'polypeptide(L)'
;MKQNSQDSSAGIEKTKKQKIKEILTYAWCFLPLLLSHHPDCNNFRGHTLKCGKFKLCIGCFVGYPVAIITYLIMRTFNLAKYFPHDSLFIISIIFLSTFVLSPLNLTKIKIIKVAQKAFIGVGAAFLLVWIRNLPNPRMTNLLIMFIVFSLIIFVLNLYHVYGFLKTCYKCETPFDWGNCPGFDEIRVRMKNYGLFNFLSHLNGFSDKVIFKRNLKEETKNRG
;
A
#
# COMPACT_ATOMS: atom_id res chain seq x y z
N MET A 1 -35.04 -13.89 -38.63
CA MET A 1 -35.31 -14.61 -37.37
C MET A 1 -34.45 -14.01 -36.26
N LYS A 2 -35.05 -13.24 -35.34
CA LYS A 2 -34.38 -12.66 -34.15
C LYS A 2 -34.62 -13.62 -32.98
N GLN A 3 -33.59 -14.33 -32.53
CA GLN A 3 -33.65 -15.07 -31.26
C GLN A 3 -33.47 -14.08 -30.11
N ASN A 4 -34.57 -13.83 -29.42
CA ASN A 4 -34.66 -13.04 -28.21
C ASN A 4 -34.59 -14.04 -27.04
N SER A 5 -33.39 -14.40 -26.59
CA SER A 5 -33.22 -15.21 -25.39
C SER A 5 -33.41 -14.31 -24.17
N GLN A 6 -34.66 -14.22 -23.72
CA GLN A 6 -35.00 -13.71 -22.39
C GLN A 6 -34.38 -14.65 -21.36
N ASP A 7 -33.23 -14.25 -20.82
CA ASP A 7 -32.65 -14.80 -19.60
C ASP A 7 -33.54 -14.38 -18.42
N SER A 8 -34.61 -15.13 -18.21
CA SER A 8 -35.45 -15.11 -17.02
C SER A 8 -34.71 -15.78 -15.86
N SER A 9 -33.61 -15.14 -15.42
CA SER A 9 -32.95 -15.48 -14.17
C SER A 9 -33.79 -14.92 -13.01
N ALA A 10 -34.74 -15.74 -12.56
CA ALA A 10 -35.43 -15.54 -11.28
C ALA A 10 -34.37 -15.36 -10.19
N GLY A 11 -34.26 -14.14 -9.66
CA GLY A 11 -33.27 -13.76 -8.67
C GLY A 11 -33.54 -14.49 -7.36
N ILE A 12 -32.94 -15.67 -7.18
CA ILE A 12 -32.92 -16.36 -5.90
C ILE A 12 -32.25 -15.41 -4.91
N GLU A 13 -33.03 -14.90 -3.95
CA GLU A 13 -32.56 -13.98 -2.94
C GLU A 13 -31.49 -14.68 -2.09
N LYS A 14 -30.21 -14.35 -2.33
CA LYS A 14 -29.09 -14.95 -1.60
C LYS A 14 -29.27 -14.67 -0.10
N THR A 15 -29.15 -15.72 0.71
CA THR A 15 -29.21 -15.60 2.17
C THR A 15 -28.07 -14.70 2.69
N LYS A 16 -28.27 -14.04 3.85
CA LYS A 16 -27.23 -13.21 4.50
C LYS A 16 -25.92 -13.97 4.69
N LYS A 17 -25.98 -15.27 5.03
CA LYS A 17 -24.81 -16.14 5.19
C LYS A 17 -24.06 -16.34 3.86
N GLN A 18 -24.77 -16.52 2.74
CA GLN A 18 -24.15 -16.64 1.42
C GLN A 18 -23.45 -15.33 1.00
N LYS A 19 -24.08 -14.18 1.24
CA LYS A 19 -23.49 -12.86 0.95
C LYS A 19 -22.17 -12.65 1.72
N ILE A 20 -22.13 -13.00 3.01
CA ILE A 20 -20.90 -12.88 3.82
C ILE A 20 -19.81 -13.82 3.30
N LYS A 21 -20.15 -15.08 2.99
CA LYS A 21 -19.20 -16.05 2.44
C LYS A 21 -18.60 -15.56 1.12
N GLU A 22 -19.43 -14.98 0.26
CA GLU A 22 -19.00 -14.39 -1.01
C GLU A 22 -18.03 -13.22 -0.79
N ILE A 23 -18.34 -12.27 0.10
CA ILE A 23 -17.45 -11.15 0.45
C ILE A 23 -16.10 -11.65 0.99
N LEU A 24 -16.11 -12.62 1.89
CA LEU A 24 -14.88 -13.23 2.41
C LEU A 24 -14.07 -13.92 1.30
N THR A 25 -14.75 -14.53 0.33
CA THR A 25 -14.09 -15.19 -0.81
C THR A 25 -13.47 -14.16 -1.74
N TYR A 26 -14.11 -13.00 -1.98
CA TYR A 26 -13.48 -11.87 -2.67
C TYR A 26 -12.23 -11.38 -1.93
N ALA A 27 -12.33 -11.15 -0.61
CA ALA A 27 -11.19 -10.72 0.19
C ALA A 27 -10.02 -11.73 0.09
N TRP A 28 -10.32 -13.02 0.09
CA TRP A 28 -9.33 -14.09 -0.09
C TRP A 28 -8.69 -14.08 -1.48
N CYS A 29 -9.45 -13.78 -2.54
CA CYS A 29 -8.91 -13.63 -3.89
C CYS A 29 -7.93 -12.44 -3.96
N PHE A 30 -8.21 -11.36 -3.24
CA PHE A 30 -7.36 -10.16 -3.17
C PHE A 30 -6.22 -10.25 -2.17
N LEU A 31 -6.13 -11.30 -1.35
CA LEU A 31 -5.08 -11.46 -0.35
C LEU A 31 -3.66 -11.26 -0.90
N PRO A 32 -3.27 -11.76 -2.10
CA PRO A 32 -1.95 -11.49 -2.66
C PRO A 32 -1.67 -9.99 -2.83
N LEU A 33 -2.65 -9.25 -3.35
CA LEU A 33 -2.55 -7.79 -3.53
C LEU A 33 -2.55 -7.05 -2.20
N LEU A 34 -3.32 -7.50 -1.22
CA LEU A 34 -3.33 -6.92 0.12
C LEU A 34 -1.98 -7.09 0.83
N LEU A 35 -1.25 -8.18 0.57
CA LEU A 35 0.08 -8.42 1.15
C LEU A 35 1.19 -7.66 0.42
N SER A 36 1.18 -7.67 -0.91
CA SER A 36 2.20 -7.02 -1.72
C SER A 36 1.97 -5.52 -1.90
N HIS A 37 0.75 -5.03 -1.70
CA HIS A 37 0.27 -3.68 -2.04
C HIS A 37 0.53 -3.28 -3.52
N HIS A 38 0.95 -4.24 -4.35
CA HIS A 38 1.35 -4.04 -5.73
C HIS A 38 0.91 -5.23 -6.58
N PRO A 39 0.42 -4.99 -7.82
CA PRO A 39 0.07 -6.06 -8.74
C PRO A 39 1.35 -6.82 -9.14
N ASP A 40 1.21 -8.11 -9.37
CA ASP A 40 2.33 -9.02 -9.63
C ASP A 40 2.79 -8.97 -11.10
N CYS A 41 3.32 -7.83 -11.54
CA CYS A 41 3.85 -7.69 -12.90
C CYS A 41 5.35 -7.39 -12.92
N ASN A 42 5.95 -7.53 -14.10
CA ASN A 42 7.39 -7.34 -14.31
C ASN A 42 7.86 -5.95 -13.86
N ASN A 43 7.01 -4.93 -14.01
CA ASN A 43 7.29 -3.56 -13.62
C ASN A 43 7.38 -3.34 -12.10
N PHE A 44 6.82 -4.23 -11.27
CA PHE A 44 6.86 -4.15 -9.81
C PHE A 44 7.76 -5.21 -9.13
N ARG A 45 8.49 -6.04 -9.90
CA ARG A 45 9.34 -7.13 -9.36
C ARG A 45 10.37 -6.66 -8.31
N GLY A 46 10.79 -5.39 -8.35
CA GLY A 46 11.76 -4.81 -7.41
C GLY A 46 11.18 -4.32 -6.07
N HIS A 47 9.87 -4.45 -5.85
CA HIS A 47 9.17 -3.91 -4.68
C HIS A 47 8.70 -4.98 -3.69
N THR A 48 8.80 -6.26 -4.05
CA THR A 48 8.31 -7.38 -3.26
C THR A 48 9.44 -8.32 -2.84
N LEU A 49 9.25 -8.98 -1.69
CA LEU A 49 10.04 -10.15 -1.25
C LEU A 49 9.18 -11.40 -1.46
N LYS A 50 9.79 -12.46 -1.98
CA LYS A 50 9.16 -13.77 -2.03
C LYS A 50 9.55 -14.54 -0.77
N CYS A 51 8.57 -14.90 0.04
CA CYS A 51 8.73 -15.78 1.20
C CYS A 51 7.83 -17.01 0.99
N GLY A 52 8.42 -18.08 0.46
CA GLY A 52 7.66 -19.26 0.01
C GLY A 52 6.63 -18.89 -1.06
N LYS A 53 5.35 -19.15 -0.78
CA LYS A 53 4.22 -18.82 -1.66
C LYS A 53 3.72 -17.37 -1.52
N PHE A 54 4.19 -16.64 -0.51
CA PHE A 54 3.72 -15.29 -0.23
C PHE A 54 4.63 -14.24 -0.86
N LYS A 55 4.01 -13.16 -1.36
CA LYS A 55 4.69 -11.97 -1.86
C LYS A 55 4.41 -10.82 -0.91
N LEU A 56 5.45 -10.34 -0.25
CA LEU A 56 5.33 -9.34 0.80
C LEU A 56 5.92 -8.02 0.31
N CYS A 57 5.26 -6.90 0.59
CA CYS A 57 5.83 -5.58 0.33
C CYS A 57 7.08 -5.38 1.20
N ILE A 58 8.24 -5.07 0.58
CA ILE A 58 9.48 -4.77 1.32
C ILE A 58 9.24 -3.67 2.36
N GLY A 59 8.45 -2.66 1.98
CA GLY A 59 8.14 -1.51 2.84
C GLY A 59 7.41 -1.91 4.11
N CYS A 60 6.24 -2.55 3.97
CA CYS A 60 5.39 -2.92 5.10
C CYS A 60 6.01 -4.04 5.95
N PHE A 61 6.61 -5.04 5.31
CA PHE A 61 7.15 -6.21 6.00
C PHE A 61 8.41 -5.91 6.81
N VAL A 62 9.21 -4.92 6.41
CA VAL A 62 10.36 -4.50 7.21
C VAL A 62 9.96 -3.39 8.17
N GLY A 63 9.29 -2.34 7.69
CA GLY A 63 9.02 -1.14 8.49
C GLY A 63 8.13 -1.40 9.71
N TYR A 64 7.01 -2.12 9.55
CA TYR A 64 6.07 -2.31 10.66
C TYR A 64 6.61 -3.23 11.76
N PRO A 65 7.18 -4.42 11.46
CA PRO A 65 7.76 -5.25 12.50
C PRO A 65 8.92 -4.56 13.23
N VAL A 66 9.79 -3.84 12.51
CA VAL A 66 10.89 -3.09 13.14
C VAL A 66 10.36 -2.00 14.07
N ALA A 67 9.33 -1.23 13.67
CA ALA A 67 8.71 -0.23 14.54
C ALA A 67 8.11 -0.86 15.81
N ILE A 68 7.37 -1.97 15.66
CA ILE A 68 6.75 -2.67 16.79
C ILE A 68 7.82 -3.22 17.74
N ILE A 69 8.82 -3.94 17.21
CA ILE A 69 9.91 -4.53 18.01
C ILE A 69 10.68 -3.42 18.74
N THR A 70 11.03 -2.33 18.05
CA THR A 70 11.74 -1.19 18.66
C THR A 70 10.93 -0.57 19.78
N TYR A 71 9.63 -0.34 19.57
CA TYR A 71 8.75 0.19 20.62
C TYR A 71 8.66 -0.75 21.82
N LEU A 72 8.54 -2.06 21.60
CA LEU A 72 8.50 -3.05 22.68
C LEU A 72 9.81 -3.08 23.46
N ILE A 73 10.97 -3.04 22.79
CA ILE A 73 12.29 -2.96 23.46
C ILE A 73 12.38 -1.69 24.31
N MET A 74 12.07 -0.53 23.73
CA MET A 74 12.08 0.75 24.45
C MET A 74 11.20 0.73 25.70
N ARG A 75 10.03 0.08 25.61
CA ARG A 75 9.08 -0.04 26.72
C ARG A 75 9.53 -1.05 27.78
N THR A 76 9.94 -2.25 27.38
CA THR A 76 10.29 -3.35 28.29
C THR A 76 11.53 -3.01 29.12
N PHE A 77 12.56 -2.45 28.49
CA PHE A 77 13.78 -2.02 29.17
C PHE A 77 13.70 -0.60 29.71
N ASN A 78 12.56 0.08 29.50
CA ASN A 78 12.31 1.45 29.95
C ASN A 78 13.46 2.41 29.53
N LEU A 79 13.96 2.22 28.31
CA LEU A 79 15.15 2.91 27.79
C LEU A 79 14.95 4.43 27.72
N ALA A 80 13.70 4.88 27.61
CA ALA A 80 13.36 6.30 27.54
C ALA A 80 13.84 7.11 28.77
N LYS A 81 14.12 6.47 29.91
CA LYS A 81 14.69 7.17 31.08
C LYS A 81 16.18 7.50 30.93
N TYR A 82 16.90 6.77 30.09
CA TYR A 82 18.35 6.96 29.89
C TYR A 82 18.67 7.93 28.75
N PHE A 83 17.69 8.28 27.93
CA PHE A 83 17.86 9.24 26.84
C PHE A 83 17.23 10.58 27.21
N PRO A 84 17.93 11.72 26.97
CA PRO A 84 17.31 13.03 27.05
C PRO A 84 16.09 13.09 26.12
N HIS A 85 15.03 13.76 26.58
CA HIS A 85 13.75 13.82 25.86
C HIS A 85 13.94 14.41 24.45
N ASP A 86 14.70 15.51 24.33
CA ASP A 86 14.97 16.16 23.04
C ASP A 86 15.78 15.27 22.08
N SER A 87 16.69 14.45 22.61
CA SER A 87 17.50 13.54 21.81
C SER A 87 16.64 12.48 21.11
N LEU A 88 15.61 11.95 21.78
CA LEU A 88 14.69 10.98 21.16
C LEU A 88 13.95 11.58 19.97
N PHE A 89 13.53 12.85 20.08
CA PHE A 89 12.91 13.56 18.97
C PHE A 89 13.88 13.76 17.81
N ILE A 90 15.07 14.31 18.08
CA ILE A 90 16.07 14.58 17.04
C ILE A 90 16.46 13.29 16.29
N ILE A 91 16.75 12.20 17.02
CA ILE A 91 17.09 10.90 16.42
C ILE A 91 15.91 10.36 15.60
N SER A 92 14.67 10.54 16.08
CA SER A 92 13.47 10.13 15.32
C SER A 92 13.39 10.84 13.97
N ILE A 93 13.64 12.14 13.93
CA ILE A 93 13.64 12.94 12.70
C ILE A 93 14.77 12.51 11.77
N ILE A 94 15.99 12.28 12.29
CA ILE A 94 17.13 11.80 11.50
C ILE A 94 16.78 10.47 10.83
N PHE A 95 16.26 9.49 11.57
CA PHE A 95 15.90 8.20 11.01
C PHE A 95 14.70 8.25 10.05
N LEU A 96 13.68 9.07 10.32
CA LEU A 96 12.57 9.28 9.38
C LEU A 96 13.03 9.98 8.10
N SER A 97 14.02 10.89 8.18
CA SER A 97 14.55 11.62 7.03
C SER A 97 15.27 10.72 6.03
N THR A 98 15.66 9.49 6.42
CA THR A 98 16.15 8.48 5.47
C THR A 98 15.15 8.18 4.35
N PHE A 99 13.86 8.54 4.50
CA PHE A 99 12.88 8.52 3.42
C PHE A 99 13.35 9.27 2.15
N VAL A 100 14.14 10.34 2.29
CA VAL A 100 14.71 11.13 1.19
C VAL A 100 15.64 10.31 0.28
N LEU A 101 16.18 9.19 0.75
CA LEU A 101 16.95 8.26 -0.10
C LEU A 101 16.10 7.67 -1.23
N SER A 102 14.78 7.60 -1.07
CA SER A 102 13.86 7.07 -2.09
C SER A 102 13.79 7.95 -3.35
N PRO A 103 13.47 9.26 -3.28
CA PRO A 103 13.49 10.13 -4.45
C PRO A 103 14.88 10.30 -5.08
N LEU A 104 15.96 10.15 -4.31
CA LEU A 104 17.35 10.19 -4.83
C LEU A 104 17.75 8.93 -5.61
N ASN A 105 16.85 7.95 -5.79
CA ASN A 105 17.11 6.69 -6.48
C ASN A 105 18.22 5.80 -5.87
N LEU A 106 18.67 6.10 -4.64
CA LEU A 106 19.68 5.29 -3.93
C LEU A 106 19.09 3.94 -3.47
N THR A 107 17.77 3.84 -3.38
CA THR A 107 17.04 2.64 -2.96
C THR A 107 16.87 1.61 -4.08
N LYS A 108 17.55 1.78 -5.23
CA LYS A 108 17.64 0.74 -6.27
C LYS A 108 18.32 -0.52 -5.74
N ILE A 109 19.31 -0.36 -4.85
CA ILE A 109 19.97 -1.49 -4.17
C ILE A 109 19.04 -2.01 -3.06
N LYS A 110 18.71 -3.31 -3.12
CA LYS A 110 17.75 -3.95 -2.20
C LYS A 110 18.14 -3.78 -0.73
N ILE A 111 19.42 -3.93 -0.41
CA ILE A 111 19.94 -3.80 0.98
C ILE A 111 19.70 -2.37 1.50
N ILE A 112 20.01 -1.35 0.70
CA ILE A 112 19.77 0.06 1.07
C ILE A 112 18.28 0.30 1.30
N LYS A 113 17.40 -0.25 0.45
CA LYS A 113 15.94 -0.15 0.62
C LYS A 113 15.47 -0.80 1.93
N VAL A 114 15.99 -1.98 2.27
CA VAL A 114 15.65 -2.67 3.53
C VAL A 114 16.14 -1.86 4.74
N ALA A 115 17.41 -1.43 4.74
CA ALA A 115 17.99 -0.61 5.79
C ALA A 115 17.22 0.69 6.01
N GLN A 116 16.86 1.39 4.92
CA GLN A 116 16.02 2.59 4.97
C GLN A 116 14.67 2.32 5.63
N LYS A 117 13.98 1.22 5.28
CA LYS A 117 12.67 0.88 5.88
C LYS A 117 12.80 0.50 7.35
N ALA A 118 13.89 -0.16 7.73
CA ALA A 118 14.20 -0.42 9.13
C ALA A 118 14.43 0.88 9.90
N PHE A 119 15.26 1.80 9.39
CA PHE A 119 15.48 3.11 10.03
C PHE A 119 14.19 3.91 10.17
N ILE A 120 13.35 3.98 9.13
CA ILE A 120 12.02 4.62 9.24
C ILE A 120 11.20 3.99 10.37
N GLY A 121 11.21 2.66 10.51
CA GLY A 121 10.54 1.94 11.60
C GLY A 121 11.07 2.32 12.98
N VAL A 122 12.40 2.35 13.16
CA VAL A 122 13.05 2.79 14.41
C VAL A 122 12.70 4.24 14.73
N GLY A 123 12.80 5.14 13.75
CA GLY A 123 12.46 6.55 13.89
C GLY A 123 11.00 6.75 14.30
N ALA A 124 10.06 6.03 13.67
CA ALA A 124 8.65 6.06 14.04
C ALA A 124 8.42 5.60 15.48
N ALA A 125 9.11 4.55 15.94
CA ALA A 125 9.02 4.09 17.33
C ALA A 125 9.54 5.13 18.33
N PHE A 126 10.68 5.77 18.04
CA PHE A 126 11.22 6.84 18.88
C PHE A 126 10.29 8.05 18.93
N LEU A 127 9.71 8.44 17.79
CA LEU A 127 8.71 9.51 17.74
C LEU A 127 7.49 9.19 18.61
N LEU A 128 6.99 7.95 18.55
CA LEU A 128 5.87 7.51 19.38
C LEU A 128 6.21 7.59 20.88
N VAL A 129 7.39 7.11 21.27
CA VAL A 129 7.88 7.17 22.66
C VAL A 129 8.02 8.63 23.13
N TRP A 130 8.57 9.50 22.28
CA TRP A 130 8.72 10.93 22.57
C TRP A 130 7.37 11.61 22.80
N ILE A 131 6.40 11.45 21.88
CA ILE A 131 5.04 12.02 22.01
C ILE A 131 4.36 11.51 23.29
N ARG A 132 4.50 10.22 23.59
CA ARG A 132 3.90 9.62 24.79
C ARG A 132 4.43 10.25 26.09
N ASN A 133 5.70 10.64 26.11
CA ASN A 133 6.39 11.19 27.28
C ASN A 133 6.31 12.72 27.40
N LEU A 134 5.58 13.41 26.50
CA LEU A 134 5.33 14.84 26.64
C LEU A 134 4.59 15.14 27.94
N PRO A 135 4.86 16.29 28.62
CA PRO A 135 4.26 16.65 29.90
C PRO A 135 2.82 17.16 29.78
N ASN A 136 2.02 16.58 28.87
CA ASN A 136 0.60 16.87 28.70
C ASN A 136 -0.26 15.72 29.25
N PRO A 137 -1.58 15.94 29.46
CA PRO A 137 -2.50 14.86 29.73
C PRO A 137 -2.46 13.77 28.65
N ARG A 138 -2.70 12.51 29.06
CA ARG A 138 -2.62 11.34 28.18
C ARG A 138 -3.47 11.47 26.91
N MET A 139 -4.66 12.07 27.02
CA MET A 139 -5.55 12.28 25.87
C MET A 139 -4.97 13.27 24.85
N THR A 140 -4.34 14.35 25.33
CA THR A 140 -3.65 15.31 24.47
C THR A 140 -2.50 14.65 23.72
N ASN A 141 -1.68 13.83 24.40
CA ASN A 141 -0.60 13.09 23.74
C ASN A 141 -1.12 12.09 22.70
N LEU A 142 -2.25 11.41 22.96
CA LEU A 142 -2.89 10.52 21.98
C LEU A 142 -3.41 11.29 20.76
N LEU A 143 -4.00 12.48 20.96
CA LEU A 143 -4.45 13.34 19.86
C LEU A 143 -3.27 13.83 19.01
N ILE A 144 -2.21 14.31 19.66
CA ILE A 144 -0.95 14.72 18.98
C ILE A 144 -0.39 13.54 18.18
N MET A 145 -0.33 12.35 18.78
CA MET A 145 0.12 11.13 18.11
C MET A 145 -0.74 10.84 16.86
N PHE A 146 -2.06 10.86 16.99
CA PHE A 146 -2.96 10.63 15.87
C PHE A 146 -2.74 11.62 14.73
N ILE A 147 -2.64 12.92 15.03
CA ILE A 147 -2.44 13.98 14.02
C ILE A 147 -1.08 13.80 13.32
N VAL A 148 0.00 13.65 14.09
CA VAL A 148 1.37 13.53 13.55
C VAL A 148 1.50 12.29 12.67
N PHE A 149 1.04 11.12 13.14
CA PHE A 149 1.11 9.89 12.36
C PHE A 149 0.20 9.94 11.13
N SER A 150 -0.99 10.55 11.24
CA SER A 150 -1.88 10.74 10.08
C SER A 150 -1.21 11.59 9.00
N LEU A 151 -0.55 12.69 9.38
CA LEU A 151 0.18 13.54 8.44
C LEU A 151 1.34 12.78 7.77
N ILE A 152 2.15 12.05 8.55
CA ILE A 152 3.25 11.25 8.02
C ILE A 152 2.73 10.19 7.04
N ILE A 153 1.71 9.42 7.44
CA ILE A 153 1.11 8.38 6.60
C ILE A 153 0.50 9.00 5.33
N PHE A 154 -0.15 10.14 5.43
CA PHE A 154 -0.72 10.86 4.29
C PHE A 154 0.36 11.23 3.26
N VAL A 155 1.46 11.86 3.69
CA VAL A 155 2.57 12.23 2.81
C VAL A 155 3.22 10.99 2.17
N LEU A 156 3.47 9.94 2.96
CA LEU A 156 4.03 8.68 2.45
C LEU A 156 3.10 8.03 1.42
N ASN A 157 1.79 7.98 1.70
CA ASN A 157 0.80 7.40 0.81
C ASN A 157 0.69 8.20 -0.49
N LEU A 158 0.71 9.53 -0.45
CA LEU A 158 0.73 10.36 -1.65
C LEU A 158 1.95 10.04 -2.53
N TYR A 159 3.14 9.94 -1.94
CA TYR A 159 4.35 9.57 -2.67
C TYR A 159 4.24 8.17 -3.28
N HIS A 160 3.74 7.20 -2.51
CA HIS A 160 3.57 5.82 -2.97
C HIS A 160 2.55 5.72 -4.11
N VAL A 161 1.42 6.42 -4.00
CA VAL A 161 0.41 6.51 -5.06
C VAL A 161 1.02 7.13 -6.31
N TYR A 162 1.76 8.23 -6.20
CA TYR A 162 2.43 8.85 -7.34
C TYR A 162 3.41 7.89 -8.03
N GLY A 163 4.26 7.20 -7.26
CA GLY A 163 5.21 6.21 -7.80
C GLY A 163 4.52 5.03 -8.46
N PHE A 164 3.44 4.53 -7.85
CA PHE A 164 2.60 3.47 -8.42
C PHE A 164 1.97 3.90 -9.75
N LEU A 165 1.32 5.06 -9.78
CA LEU A 165 0.69 5.61 -10.98
C LEU A 165 1.74 5.79 -12.08
N LYS A 166 2.89 6.44 -11.78
CA LYS A 166 3.98 6.66 -12.73
C LYS A 166 4.50 5.35 -13.34
N THR A 167 4.57 4.29 -12.55
CA THR A 167 4.99 2.96 -13.02
C THR A 167 3.90 2.33 -13.88
N CYS A 168 2.64 2.37 -13.44
CA CYS A 168 1.48 1.84 -14.16
C CYS A 168 1.30 2.50 -15.54
N TYR A 169 1.49 3.82 -15.64
CA TYR A 169 1.42 4.57 -16.90
C TYR A 169 2.44 4.10 -17.95
N LYS A 170 3.52 3.45 -17.55
CA LYS A 170 4.58 2.97 -18.45
C LYS A 170 4.43 1.49 -18.82
N CYS A 171 3.42 0.81 -18.29
CA CYS A 171 3.15 -0.61 -18.60
C CYS A 171 2.59 -0.76 -20.02
N GLU A 172 2.64 -1.98 -20.57
CA GLU A 172 1.99 -2.27 -21.87
C GLU A 172 0.46 -2.11 -21.80
N THR A 173 -0.12 -2.37 -20.63
CA THR A 173 -1.57 -2.28 -20.36
C THR A 173 -1.85 -1.26 -19.24
N PRO A 174 -1.66 0.05 -19.47
CA PRO A 174 -1.78 1.06 -18.42
C PRO A 174 -3.22 1.08 -17.89
N PHE A 175 -3.41 0.93 -16.58
CA PHE A 175 -4.73 0.93 -15.91
C PHE A 175 -5.79 -0.04 -16.44
N ASP A 176 -5.46 -0.95 -17.35
CA ASP A 176 -6.35 -1.99 -17.84
C ASP A 176 -6.25 -3.19 -16.89
N TRP A 177 -7.02 -3.16 -15.80
CA TRP A 177 -6.95 -4.19 -14.75
C TRP A 177 -7.54 -5.53 -15.23
N GLY A 178 -8.40 -5.49 -16.25
CA GLY A 178 -8.96 -6.67 -16.90
C GLY A 178 -7.93 -7.49 -17.66
N ASN A 179 -6.96 -6.82 -18.30
CA ASN A 179 -5.90 -7.47 -19.08
C ASN A 179 -4.51 -7.41 -18.42
N CYS A 180 -4.33 -6.63 -17.34
CA CYS A 180 -3.04 -6.49 -16.68
C CYS A 180 -2.54 -7.85 -16.14
N PRO A 181 -1.30 -8.27 -16.47
CA PRO A 181 -0.76 -9.55 -16.02
C PRO A 181 -0.60 -9.61 -14.49
N GLY A 182 -0.43 -8.46 -13.83
CA GLY A 182 -0.29 -8.42 -12.38
C GLY A 182 -1.58 -8.67 -11.58
N PHE A 183 -2.73 -8.76 -12.26
CA PHE A 183 -4.02 -9.15 -11.67
C PHE A 183 -4.44 -10.56 -12.08
N ASP A 184 -3.61 -11.29 -12.84
CA ASP A 184 -3.99 -12.58 -13.41
C ASP A 184 -4.31 -13.64 -12.35
N GLU A 185 -3.47 -13.72 -11.31
CA GLU A 185 -3.71 -14.62 -10.19
C GLU A 185 -5.05 -14.36 -9.49
N ILE A 186 -5.44 -13.08 -9.37
CA ILE A 186 -6.71 -12.69 -8.74
C ILE A 186 -7.89 -13.11 -9.62
N ARG A 187 -7.80 -12.87 -10.93
CA ARG A 187 -8.84 -13.27 -11.89
C ARG A 187 -9.01 -14.79 -11.93
N VAL A 188 -7.91 -15.55 -11.93
CA VAL A 188 -7.95 -17.02 -11.88
C VAL A 188 -8.63 -17.50 -10.60
N ARG A 189 -8.29 -16.91 -9.44
CA ARG A 189 -8.96 -17.24 -8.16
C ARG A 189 -10.45 -16.95 -8.20
N MET A 190 -10.85 -15.77 -8.68
CA MET A 190 -12.27 -15.42 -8.84
C MET A 190 -13.02 -16.42 -9.71
N LYS A 191 -12.44 -16.78 -10.87
CA LYS A 191 -13.01 -17.79 -11.78
C LYS A 191 -13.17 -19.15 -11.09
N ASN A 192 -12.17 -19.60 -10.35
CA ASN A 192 -12.21 -20.88 -9.64
C ASN A 192 -13.30 -20.93 -8.56
N TYR A 193 -13.65 -19.79 -7.96
CA TYR A 193 -14.73 -19.68 -6.99
C TYR A 193 -16.10 -19.32 -7.61
N GLY A 194 -16.19 -19.22 -8.95
CA GLY A 194 -17.42 -18.81 -9.63
C GLY A 194 -17.85 -17.38 -9.31
N LEU A 195 -16.91 -16.50 -8.98
CA LEU A 195 -17.16 -15.09 -8.67
C LEU A 195 -17.21 -14.24 -9.93
N PHE A 196 -17.99 -13.15 -9.88
CA PHE A 196 -18.03 -12.15 -10.94
C PHE A 196 -16.70 -11.41 -11.04
N ASN A 197 -16.08 -11.45 -12.21
CA ASN A 197 -14.82 -10.76 -12.48
C ASN A 197 -15.07 -9.28 -12.78
N PHE A 198 -15.27 -8.46 -11.76
CA PHE A 198 -15.48 -7.03 -11.96
C PHE A 198 -14.25 -6.31 -12.55
N LEU A 199 -13.04 -6.88 -12.45
CA LEU A 199 -11.82 -6.25 -12.98
C LEU A 199 -11.87 -6.08 -14.50
N SER A 200 -12.50 -7.01 -15.24
CA SER A 200 -12.68 -6.89 -16.69
C SER A 200 -13.69 -5.81 -17.08
N HIS A 201 -14.59 -5.42 -16.16
CA HIS A 201 -15.55 -4.34 -16.40
C HIS A 201 -14.96 -2.95 -16.13
N LEU A 202 -13.75 -2.87 -15.57
CA LEU A 202 -13.06 -1.61 -15.32
C LEU A 202 -12.24 -1.11 -16.51
N ASN A 203 -12.25 -1.81 -17.65
CA ASN A 203 -11.43 -1.44 -18.82
C ASN A 203 -11.73 -0.01 -19.33
N GLY A 204 -13.00 0.42 -19.32
CA GLY A 204 -13.38 1.77 -19.73
C GLY A 204 -12.86 2.90 -18.81
N PHE A 205 -12.35 2.58 -17.61
CA PHE A 205 -11.64 3.55 -16.78
C PHE A 205 -10.27 3.89 -17.37
N SER A 206 -9.58 2.90 -17.95
CA SER A 206 -8.26 3.10 -18.56
C SER A 206 -8.32 4.09 -19.72
N ASP A 207 -9.26 3.90 -20.64
CA ASP A 207 -9.41 4.74 -21.83
C ASP A 207 -9.61 6.22 -21.45
N LYS A 208 -10.44 6.49 -20.44
CA LYS A 208 -10.68 7.85 -19.93
C LYS A 208 -9.42 8.46 -19.33
N VAL A 209 -8.61 7.67 -18.65
CA VAL A 209 -7.35 8.12 -18.03
C VAL A 209 -6.29 8.41 -19.10
N ILE A 210 -6.14 7.53 -20.09
CA ILE A 210 -5.22 7.70 -21.22
C ILE A 210 -5.60 8.94 -22.03
N PHE A 211 -6.88 9.08 -22.39
CA PHE A 211 -7.39 10.21 -23.16
C PHE A 211 -7.08 11.57 -22.50
N LYS A 212 -7.38 11.70 -21.20
CA LYS A 212 -7.08 12.94 -20.44
C LYS A 212 -5.60 13.28 -20.40
N ARG A 213 -4.72 12.28 -20.48
CA ARG A 213 -3.28 12.48 -20.49
C ARG A 213 -2.81 12.99 -21.86
N ASN A 214 -3.26 12.36 -22.94
CA ASN A 214 -2.91 12.77 -24.30
C ASN A 214 -3.31 14.23 -24.54
N LEU A 215 -4.50 14.63 -24.09
CA LEU A 215 -4.93 16.04 -24.13
C LEU A 215 -3.97 16.99 -23.40
N LYS A 216 -3.47 16.61 -22.21
CA LYS A 216 -2.51 17.43 -21.46
C LYS A 216 -1.16 17.53 -22.17
N GLU A 217 -0.70 16.45 -22.80
CA GLU A 217 0.56 16.44 -23.55
C GLU A 217 0.44 17.29 -24.82
N GLU A 218 -0.70 17.24 -25.51
CA GLU A 218 -1.01 18.12 -26.65
C GLU A 218 -1.06 19.60 -26.25
N THR A 219 -1.73 19.96 -25.15
CA THR A 219 -1.76 21.35 -24.66
C THR A 219 -0.36 21.85 -24.31
N LYS A 220 0.48 21.00 -23.69
CA LYS A 220 1.86 21.36 -23.33
C LYS A 220 2.76 21.59 -24.55
N ASN A 221 2.51 20.91 -25.66
CA ASN A 221 3.30 21.08 -26.88
C ASN A 221 2.88 22.30 -27.71
N ARG A 222 1.72 22.91 -27.40
CA ARG A 222 1.20 24.09 -28.10
C ARG A 222 1.53 25.42 -27.42
N GLY A 223 2.03 25.41 -26.19
CA GLY A 223 2.38 26.59 -25.41
C GLY A 223 3.87 26.63 -25.11
#